data_AF-A0A6M0M510-F1
#
_entry.id   AF-A0A6M0M510-F1
#
_cell.length_a   1.000
_cell.length_b   1.000
_cell.length_c   1.000
_cell.angle_alpha   90.00
_cell.angle_beta   90.00
_cell.angle_gamma   90.00
#
_symmetry.space_group_name_H-M   'P 1'
#
loop_
_entity.id
_entity.type
_entity.pdbx_description
1 polymer ?
#
loop_
_entity_poly.entity_id
_entity_poly.type
_entity_poly.pdbx_seq_one_letter_code
_entity_poly.pdbx_strand_id
1 'polypeptide(L)' 'RAAYAKRENGIVSIGADELIKLASIFGYDKEDLGIFFKANVPEKERY' A
#
# COMPACT_ATOMS: atom_id res chain seq x y z
N ARG A 1 -3.24 20.04 13.89
CA ARG A 1 -4.48 19.32 14.27
C ARG A 1 -5.21 18.72 13.05
N ALA A 2 -5.33 19.44 11.93
CA ALA A 2 -6.00 18.94 10.71
C ALA A 2 -5.38 17.68 10.06
N ALA A 3 -4.05 17.52 10.10
CA ALA A 3 -3.37 16.37 9.47
C ALA A 3 -3.68 15.02 10.15
N TYR A 4 -3.95 15.02 11.46
CA TYR A 4 -4.24 13.81 12.22
C TYR A 4 -5.66 13.30 11.94
N ALA A 5 -6.63 14.22 11.86
CA ALA A 5 -8.02 13.88 11.51
C ALA A 5 -8.17 13.25 10.12
N LYS A 6 -7.30 13.61 9.16
CA LYS A 6 -7.28 12.97 7.82
C LYS A 6 -6.79 11.52 7.87
N ARG A 7 -5.91 11.17 8.82
CA ARG A 7 -5.45 9.78 9.01
C ARG A 7 -6.55 8.90 9.62
N GLU A 8 -7.31 9.40 10.59
CA GLU A 8 -8.43 8.66 11.18
C GLU A 8 -9.58 8.43 10.19
N ASN A 9 -9.86 9.40 9.31
CA ASN A 9 -10.91 9.26 8.30
C ASN A 9 -10.49 8.41 7.07
N GLY A 10 -9.30 7.78 7.08
CA GLY A 10 -8.82 6.98 5.95
C GLY A 10 -8.50 7.79 4.68
N ILE A 11 -8.36 9.13 4.80
CA ILE A 11 -8.13 10.06 3.68
C ILE A 11 -6.65 10.12 3.29
N VAL A 12 -5.75 9.67 4.17
CA VAL A 12 -4.32 9.59 3.85
C VAL A 12 -4.05 8.26 3.17
N SER A 13 -3.92 8.30 1.86
CA SER A 13 -3.41 7.18 1.07
C SER A 13 -1.99 6.85 1.50
N ILE A 14 -1.69 5.58 1.74
CA ILE A 14 -0.31 5.11 1.89
C ILE A 14 0.35 5.02 0.52
N GLY A 15 1.58 5.51 0.41
CA GLY A 15 2.39 5.34 -0.80
C GLY A 15 2.96 3.92 -0.93
N ALA A 16 3.46 3.57 -2.11
CA ALA A 16 4.11 2.27 -2.35
C ALA A 16 5.31 2.03 -1.41
N ASP A 17 6.13 3.06 -1.18
CA ASP A 17 7.28 2.96 -0.26
C ASP A 17 6.88 2.76 1.20
N GLU A 18 5.75 3.37 1.62
CA GLU A 18 5.20 3.20 2.97
C GLU A 18 4.62 1.80 3.14
N LEU A 19 3.92 1.30 2.12
CA LEU A 19 3.43 -0.07 2.09
C LEU A 19 4.58 -1.08 2.21
N ILE A 20 5.67 -0.90 1.47
CA ILE A 20 6.85 -1.79 1.54
C ILE A 20 7.49 -1.77 2.93
N LYS A 21 7.62 -0.58 3.55
CA LYS A 21 8.15 -0.46 4.92
C LYS A 21 7.27 -1.12 5.97
N LEU A 22 5.95 -1.02 5.82
CA LEU A 22 5.01 -1.68 6.73
C LEU A 22 5.04 -3.18 6.53
N ALA A 23 5.03 -3.65 5.28
CA ALA A 23 5.13 -5.06 4.93
C ALA A 23 6.37 -5.71 5.56
N SER A 24 7.54 -5.06 5.47
CA SER A 24 8.78 -5.58 6.05
C SER A 24 8.74 -5.66 7.59
N ILE A 25 8.07 -4.71 8.26
CA ILE A 25 7.86 -4.77 9.72
C ILE A 25 6.99 -5.98 10.10
N PHE A 26 6.01 -6.32 9.26
CA PHE A 26 5.12 -7.46 9.47
C PHE A 26 5.68 -8.79 8.93
N GLY A 27 6.88 -8.79 8.34
CA GLY A 27 7.54 -9.99 7.84
C GLY A 27 7.09 -10.44 6.45
N TYR A 28 6.41 -9.56 5.69
CA TYR A 28 6.06 -9.80 4.30
C TYR A 28 7.16 -9.33 3.36
N ASP A 29 7.37 -10.08 2.27
CA ASP A 29 8.29 -9.74 1.22
C ASP A 29 7.58 -9.17 -0.03
N LYS A 30 8.34 -8.95 -1.10
CA LYS A 30 7.81 -8.34 -2.33
C LYS A 30 6.86 -9.30 -3.06
N GLU A 31 7.11 -10.59 -2.95
CA GLU A 31 6.34 -11.66 -3.55
C GLU A 31 4.94 -11.74 -2.92
N ASP A 32 4.85 -11.60 -1.59
CA ASP A 32 3.61 -11.51 -0.83
C ASP A 32 2.77 -10.29 -1.24
N LEU A 33 3.43 -9.14 -1.45
CA LEU A 33 2.77 -7.90 -1.86
C LEU A 33 2.34 -7.90 -3.33
N GLY A 34 2.78 -8.86 -4.13
CA GLY A 34 2.44 -8.98 -5.54
C GLY A 34 0.93 -9.03 -5.80
N ILE A 35 0.13 -9.46 -4.82
CA ILE A 35 -1.34 -9.47 -4.94
C ILE A 35 -1.92 -8.07 -5.15
N PHE A 36 -1.38 -7.03 -4.51
CA PHE A 36 -1.87 -5.65 -4.64
C PHE A 36 -1.58 -5.05 -6.02
N PHE A 37 -0.61 -5.61 -6.74
CA PHE A 37 -0.23 -5.18 -8.08
C PHE A 37 -0.71 -6.14 -9.19
N LYS A 38 -1.39 -7.23 -8.81
CA LYS A 38 -1.85 -8.27 -9.76
C LYS A 38 -3.36 -8.53 -9.66
N ALA A 39 -3.93 -8.62 -8.47
CA ALA A 39 -5.35 -8.92 -8.31
C ALA A 39 -6.20 -7.71 -8.70
N ASN A 40 -7.17 -7.91 -9.60
CA ASN A 40 -8.07 -6.86 -10.11
C ASN A 40 -7.40 -5.64 -10.76
N VAL A 41 -6.09 -5.70 -11.02
CA VAL A 41 -5.37 -4.71 -11.82
C VAL A 41 -5.38 -5.18 -13.27
N PRO A 42 -5.85 -4.38 -14.25
CA PRO A 42 -5.75 -4.71 -15.67
C PRO A 42 -4.29 -4.99 -16.08
N GLU A 43 -4.05 -5.96 -16.96
CA GLU A 43 -2.68 -6.34 -17.36
C GLU A 43 -1.87 -5.15 -17.90
N LYS A 44 -2.55 -4.21 -18.58
CA LYS A 44 -1.97 -2.97 -19.10
C LYS A 44 -1.52 -1.96 -18.02
N GLU A 45 -1.80 -2.22 -16.75
CA GLU A 45 -1.49 -1.35 -15.61
C GLU A 45 -0.53 -2.02 -14.62
N ARG A 46 -0.04 -3.22 -14.92
CA ARG A 46 0.90 -3.99 -14.06
C ARG A 46 2.38 -3.78 -14.40
N TYR A 47 2.69 -2.75 -15.19
CA TYR A 47 4.04 -2.47 -15.70
C TYR A 47 4.92 -1.71 -14.72
#